data_AF-A0A924BB91-F1
#
_entry.id   AF-A0A924BB91-F1
#
_cell.length_a   1.000
_cell.length_b   1.000
_cell.length_c   1.000
_cell.angle_alpha   90.00
_cell.angle_beta   90.00
_cell.angle_gamma   90.00
#
_symmetry.space_group_name_H-M   'P 1'
#
loop_
_entity.id
_entity.type
_entity.pdbx_description
1 polymer ?
#
loop_
_entity_poly.entity_id
_entity_poly.type
_entity_poly.pdbx_seq_one_letter_code
_entity_poly.pdbx_strand_id
1 'polypeptide(L)'
;MTDSVAGENSDLFIQGQKIHIQTEDWGLMQKVMVSRAFQNGSVLKTFKLPYEKIPQAELQSQRKLALAKLHQHTLTWIQGQA
;
A
#
# COMPACT_ATOMS: atom_id res chain seq x y z
N MET A 1 5.37 -20.66 6.58
CA MET A 1 5.65 -19.21 6.42
C MET A 1 4.69 -18.69 5.38
N THR A 2 4.06 -17.53 5.61
CA THR A 2 3.17 -16.91 4.61
C THR A 2 4.01 -16.37 3.45
N ASP A 3 3.51 -16.52 2.22
CA ASP A 3 4.20 -16.04 1.01
C ASP A 3 4.20 -14.50 0.89
N SER A 4 3.34 -13.83 1.66
CA SER A 4 3.23 -12.38 1.77
C SER A 4 3.98 -11.80 2.97
N VAL A 5 4.34 -10.53 2.87
CA VAL A 5 4.78 -9.71 4.01
C VAL A 5 3.61 -9.03 4.72
N ALA A 6 3.79 -8.66 5.99
CA ALA A 6 2.76 -7.95 6.75
C ALA A 6 2.40 -6.61 6.10
N GLY A 7 1.10 -6.32 6.00
CA GLY A 7 0.59 -5.06 5.46
C GLY A 7 0.69 -3.88 6.43
N GLU A 8 0.35 -2.70 5.93
CA GLU A 8 0.37 -1.44 6.69
C GLU A 8 -0.99 -0.74 6.60
N ASN A 9 -1.41 -0.14 7.71
CA ASN A 9 -2.65 0.62 7.81
C ASN A 9 -2.38 1.98 8.45
N SER A 10 -3.00 3.03 7.92
CA SER A 10 -2.95 4.38 8.48
C SER A 10 -4.31 5.06 8.35
N ASP A 11 -4.70 5.83 9.37
CA ASP A 11 -5.85 6.71 9.32
C ASP A 11 -5.37 8.17 9.28
N LEU A 12 -5.88 8.95 8.34
CA LEU A 12 -5.63 10.38 8.22
C LEU A 12 -6.93 11.18 8.40
N PHE A 13 -6.81 12.37 8.97
CA PHE A 13 -7.89 13.36 9.00
C PHE A 13 -7.48 14.57 8.18
N ILE A 14 -8.17 14.81 7.07
CA ILE A 14 -7.88 15.89 6.12
C ILE A 14 -9.16 16.68 5.91
N GLN A 15 -9.13 17.99 6.16
CA GLN A 15 -10.28 18.90 6.00
C GLN A 15 -11.57 18.37 6.69
N GLY A 16 -11.42 17.74 7.86
CA GLY A 16 -12.54 17.16 8.61
C GLY A 16 -13.05 15.80 8.09
N GLN A 17 -12.44 15.25 7.03
CA GLN A 17 -12.78 13.94 6.47
C GLN A 17 -11.75 12.88 6.91
N LYS A 18 -12.23 11.70 7.33
CA LYS A 18 -11.36 10.56 7.65
C LYS A 18 -11.05 9.78 6.37
N ILE A 19 -9.77 9.57 6.11
CA ILE A 19 -9.27 8.72 5.02
C ILE A 19 -8.50 7.55 5.65
N HIS A 20 -8.90 6.34 5.30
CA HIS A 20 -8.22 5.11 5.72
C HIS A 20 -7.32 4.62 4.59
N ILE A 21 -6.07 4.30 4.86
CA ILE A 21 -5.12 3.75 3.89
C ILE A 21 -4.74 2.35 4.34
N GLN A 22 -4.87 1.38 3.44
CA GLN A 22 -4.49 -0.01 3.65
C GLN A 22 -3.56 -0.45 2.51
N THR A 23 -2.40 -0.98 2.88
CA THR A 23 -1.45 -1.58 1.94
C THR A 23 -1.29 -3.06 2.24
N GLU A 24 -1.43 -3.87 1.19
CA GLU A 24 -1.40 -5.32 1.25
C GLU A 24 -0.33 -5.87 0.30
N ASP A 25 0.33 -6.94 0.71
CA ASP A 25 1.09 -7.80 -0.17
C ASP A 25 0.24 -9.05 -0.52
N TRP A 26 -0.12 -9.21 -1.79
CA TRP A 26 -0.93 -10.35 -2.23
C TRP A 26 -0.09 -11.60 -2.51
N GLY A 27 1.20 -11.58 -2.17
CA GLY A 27 2.05 -12.77 -2.15
C GLY A 27 2.45 -13.29 -3.52
N LEU A 28 3.06 -14.48 -3.54
CA LEU A 28 3.76 -15.04 -4.71
C LEU A 28 2.84 -15.53 -5.83
N MET A 29 1.55 -15.73 -5.57
CA MET A 29 0.58 -16.14 -6.58
C MET A 29 0.14 -14.96 -7.44
N GLN A 30 -0.24 -13.84 -6.82
CA GLN A 30 -0.67 -12.64 -7.54
C GLN A 30 0.49 -11.70 -7.89
N LYS A 31 1.62 -11.81 -7.17
CA LYS A 31 2.87 -11.06 -7.41
C LYS A 31 2.67 -9.54 -7.51
N VAL A 32 1.84 -8.99 -6.63
CA VAL A 32 1.50 -7.57 -6.62
C VAL A 32 1.27 -7.08 -5.20
N MET A 33 1.75 -5.88 -4.91
CA MET A 33 1.34 -5.12 -3.73
C MET A 33 0.28 -4.10 -4.13
N VAL A 34 -0.69 -3.89 -3.25
CA VAL A 34 -1.81 -3.00 -3.49
C VAL A 34 -1.93 -2.06 -2.30
N SER A 35 -1.97 -0.75 -2.57
CA SER A 35 -2.35 0.24 -1.55
C SER A 35 -3.62 0.94 -1.98
N ARG A 36 -4.57 1.04 -1.05
CA ARG A 36 -5.88 1.65 -1.28
C ARG A 36 -6.13 2.72 -0.25
N ALA A 37 -6.59 3.87 -0.73
CA ALA A 37 -7.16 4.91 0.11
C ALA A 37 -8.69 4.80 0.05
N PHE A 38 -9.32 4.80 1.22
CA PHE A 38 -10.75 4.71 1.42
C PHE A 38 -11.28 5.97 2.09
N GLN A 39 -12.45 6.41 1.66
CA GLN A 39 -13.19 7.49 2.26
C GLN A 39 -14.64 7.04 2.42
N ASN A 40 -15.15 7.04 3.66
CA ASN A 40 -16.51 6.59 3.98
C ASN A 40 -16.84 5.20 3.39
N GLY A 41 -15.88 4.27 3.44
CA GLY A 41 -16.01 2.91 2.89
C GLY A 41 -15.86 2.78 1.37
N SER A 42 -15.77 3.90 0.63
CA SER A 42 -15.55 3.90 -0.82
C SER A 42 -14.07 4.01 -1.15
N VAL A 43 -13.62 3.31 -2.20
CA VAL A 43 -12.23 3.42 -2.69
C VAL A 43 -12.07 4.74 -3.43
N LEU A 44 -11.23 5.63 -2.89
CA LEU A 44 -10.85 6.90 -3.53
C LEU A 44 -9.74 6.66 -4.56
N LYS A 45 -8.73 5.88 -4.19
CA LYS A 45 -7.57 5.61 -5.03
C LYS A 45 -6.99 4.23 -4.76
N THR A 46 -6.47 3.60 -5.81
CA THR A 46 -5.70 2.36 -5.71
C THR A 46 -4.37 2.55 -6.43
N PHE A 47 -3.29 2.17 -5.77
CA PHE A 47 -1.96 2.01 -6.35
C PHE A 47 -1.60 0.53 -6.36
N LYS A 48 -1.00 0.08 -7.46
CA LYS A 48 -0.52 -1.30 -7.62
C LYS A 48 0.97 -1.27 -7.94
N LEU A 49 1.73 -2.11 -7.27
CA LEU A 49 3.14 -2.33 -7.53
C LEU A 49 3.37 -3.82 -7.85
N PRO A 50 3.44 -4.19 -9.13
CA PRO A 50 3.83 -5.54 -9.53
C PRO A 50 5.24 -5.88 -9.04
N TYR A 51 5.47 -7.13 -8.65
CA TYR A 51 6.77 -7.58 -8.14
C TYR A 51 7.89 -7.43 -9.16
N GLU A 52 7.60 -7.46 -10.47
CA GLU A 52 8.58 -7.22 -11.54
C GLU A 52 9.25 -5.84 -11.44
N LYS A 53 8.63 -4.89 -10.73
CA LYS A 53 9.18 -3.55 -10.47
C LYS A 53 9.92 -3.45 -9.14
N ILE A 54 9.96 -4.54 -8.35
CA ILE A 54 10.65 -4.60 -7.06
C ILE A 54 11.97 -5.33 -7.28
N PRO A 55 13.12 -4.68 -7.05
CA PRO A 55 14.42 -5.35 -7.11
C PRO A 55 14.46 -6.54 -6.13
N GLN A 56 14.88 -7.71 -6.61
CA GLN A 56 15.01 -8.93 -5.79
C GLN A 56 13.72 -9.25 -5.01
N ALA A 57 12.57 -9.21 -5.69
CA ALA A 57 11.25 -9.41 -5.09
C ALA A 57 11.08 -10.77 -4.39
N GLU A 58 11.92 -11.76 -4.69
CA GLU A 58 11.99 -13.04 -3.98
C GLU A 58 12.38 -12.88 -2.51
N LEU A 59 13.19 -11.86 -2.19
CA LEU A 59 13.61 -11.56 -0.83
C LEU A 59 12.50 -10.84 -0.07
N GLN A 60 12.06 -11.41 1.06
CA GLN A 60 11.04 -10.79 1.90
C GLN A 60 11.44 -9.40 2.40
N SER A 61 12.72 -9.14 2.65
CA SER A 61 13.22 -7.83 3.08
C SER A 61 12.97 -6.75 2.03
N GLN A 62 13.18 -7.07 0.76
CA GLN A 62 12.91 -6.15 -0.36
C GLN A 62 11.41 -5.92 -0.53
N ARG A 63 10.60 -6.96 -0.34
CA ARG A 63 9.15 -6.81 -0.33
C ARG A 63 8.65 -5.93 0.80
N LYS A 64 9.17 -6.08 2.02
CA LYS A 64 8.85 -5.20 3.16
C LYS A 64 9.21 -3.74 2.86
N LEU A 65 10.40 -3.50 2.31
CA LEU A 65 10.83 -2.16 1.94
C LEU A 65 9.93 -1.55 0.85
N ALA A 66 9.57 -2.32 -0.17
CA ALA A 66 8.68 -1.88 -1.24
C ALA A 66 7.26 -1.59 -0.72
N LEU A 67 6.76 -2.40 0.22
CA LEU A 67 5.45 -2.21 0.85
C LEU A 67 5.41 -0.89 1.63
N ALA A 68 6.41 -0.63 2.47
CA ALA A 68 6.52 0.62 3.22
C ALA A 68 6.62 1.84 2.29
N LYS A 69 7.40 1.72 1.21
CA LYS A 69 7.49 2.78 0.17
C LYS A 69 6.16 3.03 -0.52
N LEU A 70 5.41 1.98 -0.85
CA LEU A 70 4.10 2.10 -1.49
C LEU A 70 3.06 2.71 -0.53
N HIS A 71 3.10 2.35 0.75
CA HIS A 71 2.27 2.95 1.78
C HIS A 71 2.57 4.44 1.93
N GLN A 72 3.85 4.80 2.06
CA GLN A 72 4.29 6.20 2.13
C GLN A 72 3.93 7.00 0.87
N HIS A 73 4.07 6.41 -0.33
CA HIS A 73 3.65 7.04 -1.57
C HIS A 73 2.16 7.38 -1.56
N THR A 74 1.33 6.47 -1.06
CA THR A 74 -0.12 6.67 -0.97
C THR A 74 -0.48 7.75 0.06
N LEU A 75 0.19 7.75 1.22
CA LEU A 75 0.08 8.81 2.24
C LEU A 75 0.38 10.19 1.64
N THR A 76 1.53 10.33 0.99
CA THR A 76 1.97 11.60 0.38
C THR A 76 1.02 12.04 -0.74
N TRP A 77 0.53 11.12 -1.58
CA TRP A 77 -0.44 11.44 -2.63
C TRP A 77 -1.74 11.99 -2.03
N ILE A 78 -2.26 11.35 -0.97
CA ILE A 78 -3.48 11.80 -0.28
C ILE A 78 -3.28 13.19 0.34
N GLN A 79 -2.15 13.42 1.02
CA GLN A 79 -1.83 14.72 1.62
C GLN A 79 -1.69 15.83 0.56
N GLY A 80 -1.19 15.52 -0.64
CA GLY A 80 -1.09 16.47 -1.74
C GLY A 80 -2.42 16.79 -2.44
N GLN A 81 -3.53 16.13 -2.09
CA GLN A 81 -4.87 16.46 -2.58
C GLN A 81 -5.62 17.47 -1.69
N ALA A 82 -5.06 17.78 -0.52
CA ALA A 82 -5.62 18.68 0.48
C ALA A 82 -5.43 20.17 0.15
#